data_AF-A0A966VRR3-F1
#
_entry.id   AF-A0A966VRR3-F1
#
_cell.length_a   1.000
_cell.length_b   1.000
_cell.length_c   1.000
_cell.angle_alpha   90.00
_cell.angle_beta   90.00
_cell.angle_gamma   90.00
#
_symmetry.space_group_name_H-M   'P 1'
#
loop_
_entity.id
_entity.type
_entity.pdbx_description
1 polymer ?
#
loop_
_entity_poly.entity_id
_entity_poly.type
_entity_poly.pdbx_seq_one_letter_code
_entity_poly.pdbx_strand_id
1 'polypeptide(L)'
;MDHWNLKGKTVVIAGIGDDQGFAFACAKAFKSLGAKVIAGTWPPLLGILEGIMTHEKYSSSRMMENGEELVFDAVYPLDALFDRPEDVPSDILENKRYKGIQGFTIQEFKGNIQRDFGTIDIF
;
A
#
# COMPACT_ATOMS: atom_id res chain seq x y z
N MET A 1 -21.79 -15.44 11.79
CA MET A 1 -20.50 -15.32 12.51
C MET A 1 -20.27 -13.84 12.77
N ASP A 2 -20.81 -13.31 13.87
CA ASP A 2 -20.61 -11.89 14.24
C ASP A 2 -19.33 -11.75 15.03
N HIS A 3 -18.18 -11.52 14.37
CA HIS A 3 -16.95 -11.38 15.16
C HIS A 3 -16.15 -10.13 14.82
N TRP A 4 -15.76 -9.88 13.56
CA TRP A 4 -14.84 -8.79 13.26
C TRP A 4 -15.45 -7.76 12.31
N ASN A 5 -15.48 -6.50 12.75
CA ASN A 5 -15.88 -5.34 11.98
C ASN A 5 -14.84 -4.26 12.21
N LEU A 6 -14.19 -3.81 11.13
CA LEU A 6 -13.14 -2.82 11.14
C LEU A 6 -13.58 -1.50 10.50
N LYS A 7 -14.89 -1.27 10.37
CA LYS A 7 -15.43 0.03 9.97
C LYS A 7 -14.87 1.14 10.86
N GLY A 8 -14.36 2.19 10.22
CA GLY A 8 -13.73 3.33 10.89
C GLY A 8 -12.28 3.09 11.31
N LYS A 9 -11.70 1.91 11.06
CA LYS A 9 -10.29 1.61 11.30
C LYS A 9 -9.45 1.89 10.06
N THR A 10 -8.25 2.43 10.28
CA THR A 10 -7.24 2.66 9.24
C THR A 10 -6.13 1.62 9.38
N VAL A 11 -5.94 0.82 8.34
CA VAL A 11 -4.93 -0.24 8.27
C VAL A 11 -3.91 0.13 7.20
N VAL A 12 -2.64 0.05 7.55
CA VAL A 12 -1.52 0.17 6.61
C VAL A 12 -0.93 -1.22 6.40
N ILE A 13 -0.63 -1.56 5.15
CA ILE A 13 0.02 -2.83 4.81
C ILE A 13 1.25 -2.52 3.98
N ALA A 14 2.43 -2.68 4.58
CA ALA A 14 3.70 -2.56 3.89
C ALA A 14 4.04 -3.83 3.11
N GLY A 15 4.60 -3.68 1.90
CA GLY A 15 5.09 -4.78 1.08
C GLY A 15 4.09 -5.33 0.06
N ILE A 16 3.13 -4.52 -0.38
CA ILE A 16 2.24 -4.90 -1.50
C ILE A 16 2.94 -4.56 -2.81
N GLY A 17 3.26 -5.58 -3.61
CA GLY A 17 3.93 -5.42 -4.92
C GLY A 17 3.34 -6.24 -6.07
N ASP A 18 2.48 -7.21 -5.77
CA ASP A 18 1.77 -8.05 -6.73
C ASP A 18 0.43 -8.55 -6.15
N ASP A 19 -0.31 -9.34 -6.91
CA ASP A 19 -1.61 -9.91 -6.53
C ASP A 19 -1.53 -11.36 -6.01
N GLN A 20 -0.33 -11.88 -5.79
CA GLN A 20 -0.05 -13.27 -5.39
C GLN A 20 0.43 -13.38 -3.94
N GLY A 21 1.00 -12.29 -3.40
CA GLY A 21 1.60 -12.26 -2.07
C GLY A 21 0.60 -12.18 -0.91
N PHE A 22 1.09 -12.53 0.28
CA PHE A 22 0.31 -12.46 1.52
C PHE A 22 -0.20 -11.05 1.83
N ALA A 23 0.59 -10.02 1.54
CA ALA A 23 0.18 -8.63 1.79
C ALA A 23 -1.08 -8.24 1.00
N PHE A 24 -1.22 -8.70 -0.24
CA PHE A 24 -2.42 -8.49 -1.05
C PHE A 24 -3.63 -9.28 -0.51
N ALA A 25 -3.41 -10.53 -0.08
CA ALA A 25 -4.44 -11.32 0.58
C ALA A 25 -4.93 -10.67 1.89
N CYS A 26 -4.02 -10.16 2.72
CA CYS A 26 -4.34 -9.40 3.92
C CYS A 26 -5.12 -8.13 3.59
N ALA A 27 -4.75 -7.39 2.54
CA ALA A 27 -5.49 -6.21 2.10
C ALA A 27 -6.96 -6.54 1.80
N LYS A 28 -7.22 -7.62 1.06
CA LYS A 28 -8.57 -8.12 0.78
C LYS A 28 -9.33 -8.46 2.06
N ALA A 29 -8.68 -9.15 3.00
CA ALA A 29 -9.29 -9.51 4.27
C ALA A 29 -9.68 -8.28 5.09
N PHE A 30 -8.76 -7.33 5.30
CA PHE A 30 -9.04 -6.11 6.05
C PHE A 30 -10.10 -5.23 5.38
N LYS A 31 -10.05 -5.10 4.05
CA LYS A 31 -11.03 -4.31 3.30
C LYS A 31 -12.42 -4.95 3.35
N SER A 32 -12.52 -6.27 3.28
CA SER A 32 -13.78 -7.01 3.44
C SER A 32 -14.42 -6.82 4.81
N LEU A 33 -13.63 -6.55 5.85
CA LEU A 33 -14.10 -6.23 7.19
C LEU A 33 -14.47 -4.75 7.37
N GLY A 34 -14.36 -3.93 6.32
CA GLY A 34 -14.76 -2.52 6.29
C GLY A 34 -13.68 -1.51 6.69
N ALA A 35 -12.41 -1.94 6.81
CA ALA A 35 -11.31 -1.02 7.08
C ALA A 35 -11.03 -0.08 5.89
N LYS A 36 -10.43 1.08 6.19
CA LYS A 36 -9.62 1.81 5.21
C LYS A 36 -8.28 1.08 5.09
N VAL A 37 -7.85 0.78 3.88
CA VAL A 37 -6.60 0.03 3.62
C VAL A 37 -5.66 0.88 2.78
N ILE A 38 -4.50 1.17 3.34
CA ILE A 38 -3.42 1.92 2.70
C ILE A 38 -2.29 0.96 2.34
N ALA A 39 -1.85 0.97 1.08
CA ALA A 39 -0.71 0.16 0.63
C ALA A 39 0.60 0.93 0.78
N GLY A 40 1.61 0.28 1.37
CA GLY A 40 3.00 0.66 1.24
C GLY A 40 3.69 -0.20 0.19
N THR A 41 4.13 0.42 -0.91
CA THR A 41 4.65 -0.31 -2.07
C THR A 41 6.06 0.13 -2.41
N TRP A 42 6.94 -0.83 -2.65
CA TRP A 42 8.31 -0.56 -3.06
C TRP A 42 8.34 0.22 -4.38
N PRO A 43 9.11 1.33 -4.52
CA PRO A 43 9.04 2.19 -5.69
C PRO A 43 9.12 1.48 -7.06
N PRO A 44 10.01 0.48 -7.27
CA PRO A 44 10.05 -0.31 -8.49
C PRO A 44 8.78 -1.09 -8.85
N LEU A 45 7.88 -1.34 -7.89
CA LEU A 45 6.67 -2.14 -8.06
C LEU A 45 5.38 -1.30 -8.12
N LEU A 46 5.46 0.04 -7.96
CA LEU A 46 4.29 0.91 -8.03
C LEU A 46 3.51 0.75 -9.33
N GLY A 47 4.20 0.73 -10.47
CA GLY A 47 3.55 0.55 -11.77
C GLY A 47 2.93 -0.83 -11.96
N ILE A 48 3.46 -1.87 -11.29
CA ILE A 48 2.86 -3.20 -11.31
C ILE A 48 1.56 -3.19 -10.51
N LEU A 49 1.57 -2.62 -9.30
CA LEU A 49 0.37 -2.49 -8.49
C LEU A 49 -0.69 -1.63 -9.17
N GLU A 50 -0.32 -0.49 -9.77
CA GLU A 50 -1.22 0.35 -10.56
C GLU A 50 -1.86 -0.44 -11.71
N GLY A 51 -1.08 -1.23 -12.44
CA GLY A 51 -1.59 -2.11 -13.49
C GLY A 51 -2.55 -3.18 -12.95
N ILE A 52 -2.29 -3.75 -11.78
CA ILE A 52 -3.20 -4.67 -11.08
C ILE A 52 -4.52 -3.98 -10.74
N MET A 53 -4.47 -2.73 -10.29
CA MET A 53 -5.67 -1.99 -9.89
C MET A 53 -6.50 -1.50 -11.08
N THR A 54 -5.92 -1.37 -12.26
CA THR A 54 -6.58 -0.71 -13.42
C THR A 54 -6.89 -1.64 -14.58
N HIS A 55 -6.11 -2.70 -14.82
CA HIS A 55 -6.31 -3.56 -15.98
C HIS A 55 -7.35 -4.66 -15.71
N GLU A 56 -8.21 -4.92 -16.70
CA GLU A 56 -9.29 -5.93 -16.65
C GLU A 56 -8.78 -7.36 -16.42
N LYS A 57 -7.59 -7.69 -16.94
CA LYS A 57 -7.02 -9.04 -16.77
C LYS A 57 -6.78 -9.43 -15.31
N TYR A 58 -6.77 -8.46 -14.39
CA TYR A 58 -6.61 -8.66 -12.94
C TYR A 58 -7.93 -8.55 -12.16
N SER A 59 -9.08 -8.40 -12.83
CA SER A 59 -10.36 -8.23 -12.13
C SER A 59 -10.67 -9.39 -11.18
N SER A 60 -10.39 -10.63 -11.59
CA SER A 60 -10.56 -11.81 -10.72
C SER A 60 -9.67 -11.76 -9.46
N SER A 61 -8.43 -11.28 -9.58
CA SER A 61 -7.52 -11.15 -8.45
C SER A 61 -8.04 -10.14 -7.41
N ARG A 62 -8.65 -9.03 -7.86
CA ARG A 62 -9.21 -7.99 -6.98
C ARG A 62 -10.50 -8.41 -6.27
N MET A 63 -11.24 -9.40 -6.78
CA MET A 63 -12.51 -9.83 -6.17
C MET A 63 -12.33 -10.37 -4.75
N MET A 64 -12.96 -9.74 -3.78
CA MET A 64 -13.02 -10.17 -2.39
C MET A 64 -14.15 -11.17 -2.15
N GLU A 65 -14.13 -11.89 -1.03
CA GLU A 65 -15.14 -12.91 -0.69
C GLU A 65 -16.54 -12.33 -0.50
N ASN A 66 -16.64 -11.05 -0.14
CA ASN A 66 -17.91 -10.34 0.00
C ASN A 66 -18.52 -9.91 -1.35
N GLY A 67 -17.87 -10.23 -2.47
CA GLY A 67 -18.34 -9.88 -3.83
C GLY A 67 -17.98 -8.48 -4.30
N GLU A 68 -17.23 -7.70 -3.52
CA GLU A 68 -16.71 -6.39 -3.92
C GLU A 68 -15.28 -6.49 -4.47
N GLU A 69 -14.85 -5.53 -5.27
CA GLU A 69 -13.45 -5.41 -5.69
C GLU A 69 -12.61 -4.72 -4.59
N LEU A 70 -11.39 -5.21 -4.38
CA LEU A 70 -10.40 -4.52 -3.57
C LEU A 70 -10.14 -3.13 -4.17
N VAL A 71 -10.26 -2.11 -3.33
CA VAL A 71 -9.79 -0.75 -3.60
C VAL A 71 -8.95 -0.28 -2.42
N PHE A 72 -7.77 0.25 -2.72
CA PHE A 72 -6.93 0.90 -1.74
C PHE A 72 -7.40 2.33 -1.52
N ASP A 73 -7.44 2.77 -0.26
CA ASP A 73 -7.76 4.15 0.11
C ASP A 73 -6.60 5.10 -0.24
N ALA A 74 -5.37 4.58 -0.21
CA ALA A 74 -4.18 5.22 -0.77
C ALA A 74 -3.10 4.18 -1.07
N VAL A 75 -2.20 4.52 -2.00
CA VAL A 75 -0.94 3.81 -2.23
C VAL A 75 0.19 4.82 -2.03
N TYR A 76 1.09 4.54 -1.09
CA TYR A 76 2.29 5.35 -0.89
C TYR A 76 3.53 4.54 -1.22
N PRO A 77 4.56 5.18 -1.81
CA PRO A 77 5.84 4.52 -2.00
C PRO A 77 6.48 4.28 -0.63
N LEU A 78 7.12 3.12 -0.46
CA LEU A 78 7.84 2.76 0.75
C LEU A 78 9.05 1.90 0.39
N ASP A 79 10.24 2.39 0.70
CA ASP A 79 11.46 1.61 0.75
C ASP A 79 11.92 1.54 2.21
N ALA A 80 11.66 0.39 2.83
CA ALA A 80 11.95 0.16 4.25
C ALA A 80 13.45 0.03 4.56
N LEU A 81 14.33 0.15 3.55
CA LEU A 81 15.77 0.24 3.76
C LEU A 81 16.23 1.63 4.22
N PHE A 82 15.43 2.67 4.01
CA PHE A 82 15.81 4.06 4.31
C PHE A 82 14.87 4.66 5.35
N ASP A 83 15.40 5.00 6.51
CA ASP A 83 14.62 5.62 7.58
C ASP A 83 14.23 7.06 7.22
N ARG A 84 15.16 7.82 6.63
CA ARG A 84 15.02 9.25 6.33
C ARG A 84 15.58 9.63 4.95
N PRO A 85 15.20 10.79 4.39
CA PRO A 85 15.71 11.25 3.10
C PRO A 85 17.24 11.33 3.03
N GLU A 86 17.90 11.73 4.12
CA GLU A 86 19.36 11.80 4.21
C GLU A 86 20.06 10.44 4.13
N ASP A 87 19.35 9.33 4.37
CA ASP A 87 19.91 7.98 4.30
C ASP A 87 19.94 7.43 2.87
N VAL A 88 19.29 8.12 1.91
CA VAL A 88 19.16 7.64 0.54
C VAL A 88 20.42 8.00 -0.26
N PRO A 89 21.18 7.01 -0.75
CA PRO A 89 22.37 7.26 -1.57
C PRO A 89 22.01 7.94 -2.91
N SER A 90 22.92 8.75 -3.44
CA SER A 90 22.69 9.51 -4.67
C SER A 90 22.42 8.61 -5.89
N ASP A 91 23.05 7.44 -5.96
CA ASP A 91 22.83 6.46 -7.02
C ASP A 91 21.43 5.84 -6.98
N ILE A 92 20.82 5.73 -5.79
CA ILE A 92 19.40 5.35 -5.65
C ILE A 92 18.50 6.49 -6.14
N LEU A 93 18.77 7.74 -5.78
CA LEU A 93 17.98 8.90 -6.23
C LEU A 93 18.01 9.09 -7.76
N GLU A 94 19.14 8.79 -8.38
CA GLU A 94 19.32 8.89 -9.83
C GLU A 94 18.82 7.65 -10.58
N ASN A 95 18.56 6.54 -9.87
CA ASN A 95 18.07 5.30 -10.46
C ASN A 95 16.72 5.53 -11.16
N LYS A 96 16.59 5.04 -12.40
CA LYS A 96 15.34 5.17 -13.19
C LYS A 96 14.07 4.67 -12.49
N ARG A 97 14.20 3.75 -11.53
CA ARG A 97 13.07 3.18 -10.77
C ARG A 97 12.63 4.05 -9.58
N TYR A 98 13.45 5.03 -9.18
CA TYR A 98 13.19 5.96 -8.07
C TYR A 98 13.09 7.41 -8.54
N LYS A 99 13.74 7.73 -9.66
CA LYS A 99 13.78 9.08 -10.22
C LYS A 99 12.37 9.62 -10.42
N GLY A 100 12.07 10.73 -9.74
CA GLY A 100 10.76 11.39 -9.77
C GLY A 100 9.76 10.88 -8.74
N ILE A 101 10.08 9.80 -8.00
CA ILE A 101 9.30 9.32 -6.87
C ILE A 101 9.84 9.98 -5.60
N GLN A 102 8.94 10.50 -4.78
CA GLN A 102 9.25 11.17 -3.52
C GLN A 102 8.50 10.49 -2.38
N GLY A 103 8.91 10.75 -1.15
CA GLY A 103 8.15 10.32 0.02
C GLY A 103 8.27 8.84 0.34
N PHE A 104 9.33 8.17 -0.13
CA PHE A 104 9.48 6.72 -0.03
C PHE A 104 10.29 6.25 1.18
N THR A 105 10.91 7.16 1.94
CA THR A 105 11.59 6.80 3.19
C THR A 105 10.56 6.58 4.31
N ILE A 106 10.91 5.84 5.36
CA ILE A 106 9.98 5.52 6.46
C ILE A 106 9.41 6.80 7.10
N GLN A 107 10.26 7.82 7.30
CA GLN A 107 9.85 9.10 7.87
C GLN A 107 8.81 9.81 6.98
N GLU A 108 9.05 9.88 5.68
CA GLU A 108 8.13 10.56 4.75
C GLU A 108 6.85 9.75 4.53
N PHE A 109 6.95 8.43 4.40
CA PHE A 109 5.81 7.52 4.29
C PHE A 109 4.86 7.70 5.47
N LYS A 110 5.40 7.69 6.70
CA LYS A 110 4.65 7.98 7.92
C LYS A 110 4.05 9.39 7.89
N GLY A 111 4.83 10.39 7.48
CA GLY A 111 4.38 11.78 7.40
C GLY A 111 3.21 11.98 6.44
N ASN A 112 3.27 11.32 5.28
CA ASN A 112 2.20 11.34 4.27
C ASN A 112 0.91 10.70 4.80
N ILE A 113 1.01 9.52 5.42
CA ILE A 113 -0.15 8.87 6.03
C ILE A 113 -0.73 9.72 7.16
N GLN A 114 0.12 10.29 8.03
CA GLN A 114 -0.35 11.13 9.13
C GLN A 114 -1.04 12.41 8.63
N ARG A 115 -0.54 13.01 7.55
CA ARG A 115 -1.14 14.18 6.91
C ARG A 115 -2.51 13.88 6.32
N ASP A 116 -2.64 12.74 5.64
CA ASP A 116 -3.83 12.43 4.83
C ASP A 116 -4.91 11.66 5.63
N PHE A 117 -4.51 10.88 6.64
CA PHE A 117 -5.39 10.00 7.42
C PHE A 117 -5.34 10.22 8.94
N GLY A 118 -4.40 11.02 9.45
CA GLY A 118 -4.24 11.26 10.88
C GLY A 118 -3.58 10.08 11.60
N THR A 119 -4.38 9.23 12.24
CA THR A 119 -3.90 8.07 13.00
C THR A 119 -4.19 6.76 12.28
N ILE A 120 -3.33 5.77 12.51
CA ILE A 120 -3.53 4.39 12.06
C ILE A 120 -3.90 3.50 13.25
N ASP A 121 -4.66 2.45 13.00
CA ASP A 121 -5.03 1.46 14.02
C ASP A 121 -4.17 0.19 13.92
N ILE A 122 -3.75 -0.18 12.71
CA ILE A 122 -2.98 -1.40 12.41
C ILE A 122 -1.90 -1.06 11.35
N PHE A 123 -0.69 -1.58 11.55
CA PHE A 123 0.44 -1.55 10.62
C PHE A 123 1.03 -2.95 10.52
#